data_AF-A0A832B254-F1
#
_entry.id   AF-A0A832B254-F1
#
_cell.length_a   1.000
_cell.length_b   1.000
_cell.length_c   1.000
_cell.angle_alpha   90.00
_cell.angle_beta   90.00
_cell.angle_gamma   90.00
#
_symmetry.space_group_name_H-M   'P 1'
#
loop_
_entity.id
_entity.type
_entity.pdbx_description
1 polymer ?
#
loop_
_entity_poly.entity_id
_entity_poly.type
_entity_poly.pdbx_seq_one_letter_code
_entity_poly.pdbx_strand_id
1 'polypeptide(L)'
;MDGEAKPEEAQKPKTSIGLEENVVGLLCYLLIWVTGLIFLLLEKENRFVRFHAMQSLVTFLSLMVVVWILSAIAMFVWVLEPLVWIVNLVILVFWIVGMVKAYQGEMYKFPVFGSIAESLLK
;
A
#
# COMPACT_ATOMS: atom_id res chain seq x y z
N MET A 1 31.65 -37.16 -13.20
CA MET A 1 31.85 -35.74 -12.84
C MET A 1 30.53 -35.10 -13.15
N ASP A 2 29.66 -35.19 -12.16
CA ASP A 2 28.23 -35.09 -12.35
C ASP A 2 27.93 -33.59 -12.30
N GLY A 3 27.59 -33.03 -13.45
CA GLY A 3 27.23 -31.63 -13.57
C GLY A 3 25.91 -31.39 -12.86
N GLU A 4 25.96 -31.06 -11.58
CA GLU A 4 24.82 -30.53 -10.86
C GLU A 4 24.43 -29.19 -11.51
N ALA A 5 23.39 -29.23 -12.33
CA ALA A 5 22.73 -28.02 -12.81
C ALA A 5 22.20 -27.28 -11.59
N LYS A 6 22.77 -26.11 -11.31
CA LYS A 6 22.31 -25.16 -10.28
C LYS A 6 20.81 -24.94 -10.51
N PRO A 7 19.95 -24.96 -9.47
CA PRO A 7 18.53 -24.70 -9.65
C PRO A 7 18.40 -23.34 -10.34
N GLU A 8 17.72 -23.30 -11.48
CA GLU A 8 17.42 -22.07 -12.18
C GLU A 8 16.58 -21.22 -11.21
N GLU A 9 17.22 -20.23 -10.59
CA GLU A 9 16.56 -19.26 -9.70
C GLU A 9 15.39 -18.68 -10.50
N ALA A 10 14.17 -19.04 -10.12
CA ALA A 10 12.96 -18.55 -10.77
C ALA A 10 13.06 -17.02 -10.82
N GLN A 11 13.25 -16.45 -12.02
CA GLN A 11 13.44 -15.02 -12.18
C GLN A 11 12.20 -14.31 -11.65
N LYS A 12 12.32 -13.65 -10.49
CA LYS A 12 11.25 -12.85 -9.94
C LYS A 12 10.84 -11.79 -10.98
N PRO A 13 9.55 -11.56 -11.22
CA PRO A 13 9.09 -10.60 -12.21
C PRO A 13 9.70 -9.22 -11.92
N LYS A 14 10.44 -8.68 -12.88
CA LYS A 14 11.10 -7.38 -12.76
C LYS A 14 10.09 -6.26 -12.97
N THR A 15 10.20 -5.23 -12.15
CA THR A 15 9.44 -3.98 -12.30
C THR A 15 10.07 -3.06 -13.34
N SER A 16 9.34 -2.04 -13.77
CA SER A 16 9.76 -1.03 -14.74
C SER A 16 11.00 -0.24 -14.30
N ILE A 17 11.31 -0.24 -13.00
CA ILE A 17 12.49 0.40 -12.40
C ILE A 17 13.60 -0.58 -12.03
N GLY A 18 13.49 -1.86 -12.42
CA GLY A 18 14.54 -2.87 -12.24
C GLY A 18 14.69 -3.45 -10.83
N LEU A 19 13.80 -3.12 -9.90
CA LEU A 19 13.74 -3.70 -8.55
C LEU A 19 12.77 -4.89 -8.49
N GLU A 20 12.93 -5.74 -7.46
CA GLU A 20 11.98 -6.81 -7.16
C GLU A 20 10.59 -6.24 -6.79
N GLU A 21 9.53 -6.89 -7.25
CA GLU A 21 8.16 -6.40 -7.08
C GLU A 21 7.73 -6.24 -5.62
N ASN A 22 8.19 -7.09 -4.71
CA ASN A 22 7.90 -7.02 -3.28
C ASN A 22 8.56 -5.80 -2.62
N VAL A 23 9.78 -5.44 -3.07
CA VAL A 23 10.45 -4.22 -2.64
C VAL A 23 9.68 -3.01 -3.12
N VAL A 24 9.30 -2.98 -4.40
CA VAL A 24 8.50 -1.87 -4.96
C VAL A 24 7.12 -1.79 -4.32
N GLY A 25 6.47 -2.92 -4.05
CA GLY A 25 5.20 -2.97 -3.33
C GLY A 25 5.28 -2.38 -1.93
N LEU A 26 6.36 -2.63 -1.17
CA LEU A 26 6.60 -1.93 0.09
C LEU A 26 6.77 -0.43 -0.14
N LEU A 27 7.55 -0.04 -1.15
CA LEU A 27 7.81 1.37 -1.46
C LEU A 27 6.53 2.14 -1.81
N CYS A 28 5.49 1.49 -2.34
CA CYS A 28 4.16 2.10 -2.53
C CYS A 28 3.59 2.71 -1.24
N TYR A 29 3.97 2.21 -0.06
CA TYR A 29 3.52 2.68 1.24
C TYR A 29 4.47 3.66 1.94
N LEU A 30 5.70 3.83 1.44
CA LEU A 30 6.78 4.53 2.14
C LEU A 30 6.41 5.98 2.51
N LEU A 31 5.86 6.73 1.56
CA LEU A 31 5.36 8.08 1.78
C LEU A 31 3.84 8.09 1.73
N ILE A 32 3.21 7.09 2.36
CA ILE A 32 1.76 7.01 2.49
C ILE A 32 1.14 6.96 1.09
N TRP A 33 0.16 7.80 0.76
CA TRP A 33 -0.51 7.80 -0.55
C TRP A 33 0.38 8.35 -1.68
N VAL A 34 1.40 9.17 -1.36
CA VAL A 34 2.22 9.88 -2.36
C VAL A 34 3.04 8.90 -3.18
N THR A 35 3.74 7.96 -2.53
CA THR A 35 4.47 6.91 -3.23
C THR A 35 3.55 5.96 -4.00
N GLY A 36 2.36 5.69 -3.47
CA GLY A 36 1.34 4.94 -4.20
C GLY A 36 0.97 5.60 -5.53
N LEU A 37 0.74 6.93 -5.54
CA LEU A 37 0.50 7.69 -6.76
C LEU A 37 1.70 7.61 -7.72
N ILE A 38 2.93 7.81 -7.22
CA ILE A 38 4.14 7.74 -8.03
C ILE A 38 4.25 6.38 -8.72
N PHE A 39 4.10 5.28 -8.00
CA PHE A 39 4.21 3.94 -8.57
C PHE A 39 3.05 3.56 -9.50
N LEU A 40 1.84 4.12 -9.32
CA LEU A 40 0.78 4.00 -10.33
C LEU A 40 1.14 4.66 -11.67
N LEU A 41 1.90 5.76 -11.60
CA LEU A 41 2.36 6.48 -12.78
C LEU A 41 3.57 5.78 -13.44
N LEU A 42 4.50 5.25 -12.66
CA LEU A 42 5.71 4.59 -13.15
C LEU A 42 5.48 3.14 -13.61
N GLU A 43 4.63 2.39 -12.91
CA GLU A 43 4.44 0.95 -13.15
C GLU A 43 3.11 0.68 -13.87
N LYS A 44 3.20 0.14 -15.10
CA LYS A 44 2.04 -0.09 -15.98
C LYS A 44 1.67 -1.55 -16.13
N GLU A 45 2.65 -2.45 -16.01
CA GLU A 45 2.46 -3.86 -16.33
C GLU A 45 2.43 -4.74 -15.08
N ASN A 46 3.24 -4.42 -14.06
CA ASN A 46 3.30 -5.25 -12.86
C ASN A 46 2.02 -5.10 -12.01
N ARG A 47 1.15 -6.12 -12.07
CA ARG A 47 -0.12 -6.15 -11.34
C ARG A 47 0.04 -6.09 -9.82
N PHE A 48 1.08 -6.72 -9.27
CA PHE A 48 1.36 -6.72 -7.83
C PHE A 48 1.65 -5.31 -7.33
N VAL A 49 2.59 -4.62 -7.98
CA VAL A 49 2.95 -3.23 -7.65
C VAL A 49 1.75 -2.31 -7.86
N ARG A 50 1.03 -2.44 -8.98
CA ARG A 50 -0.15 -1.61 -9.26
C ARG A 50 -1.23 -1.77 -8.21
N PHE A 51 -1.47 -2.99 -7.73
CA PHE A 51 -2.39 -3.26 -6.62
C PHE A 51 -1.97 -2.52 -5.34
N HIS A 52 -0.72 -2.70 -4.89
CA HIS A 52 -0.24 -2.02 -3.68
C HIS A 52 -0.19 -0.49 -3.83
N ALA A 53 0.12 0.01 -5.02
CA ALA A 53 0.13 1.42 -5.36
C ALA A 53 -1.28 2.03 -5.26
N MET A 54 -2.29 1.37 -5.85
CA MET A 54 -3.70 1.79 -5.73
C MET A 54 -4.24 1.64 -4.32
N GLN A 55 -3.95 0.52 -3.63
CA GLN A 55 -4.37 0.31 -2.24
C GLN A 55 -3.79 1.39 -1.33
N SER A 56 -2.51 1.74 -1.50
CA SER A 56 -1.90 2.84 -0.75
C SER A 56 -2.61 4.17 -1.04
N LEU A 57 -2.79 4.52 -2.32
CA LEU A 57 -3.44 5.77 -2.73
C LEU A 57 -4.83 5.90 -2.11
N VAL A 58 -5.71 4.93 -2.36
CA VAL A 58 -7.11 4.99 -1.92
C VAL A 58 -7.23 4.96 -0.40
N THR A 59 -6.48 4.08 0.27
CA THR A 59 -6.56 3.93 1.73
C THR A 59 -6.14 5.21 2.42
N PHE A 60 -4.95 5.72 2.14
CA PHE A 60 -4.40 6.79 2.95
C PHE A 60 -4.87 8.18 2.52
N LEU A 61 -5.18 8.39 1.23
CA LEU A 61 -5.78 9.66 0.81
C LEU A 61 -7.17 9.84 1.43
N SER A 62 -8.00 8.79 1.42
CA SER A 62 -9.34 8.85 2.02
C SER A 62 -9.29 9.00 3.54
N LEU A 63 -8.45 8.23 4.24
CA LEU A 63 -8.29 8.35 5.68
C LEU A 63 -7.70 9.71 6.10
N MET A 64 -6.80 10.29 5.30
CA MET A 64 -6.29 11.66 5.55
C MET A 64 -7.42 12.69 5.48
N VAL A 65 -8.30 12.62 4.47
CA VAL A 65 -9.48 13.49 4.37
C VAL A 65 -10.41 13.30 5.58
N VAL A 66 -10.64 12.06 6.01
CA VAL A 66 -11.44 11.76 7.21
C VAL A 66 -10.82 12.38 8.46
N VAL A 67 -9.51 12.24 8.67
CA VAL A 67 -8.82 12.84 9.82
C VAL A 67 -8.92 14.36 9.80
N TRP A 68 -8.77 15.02 8.64
CA TRP A 68 -8.90 16.47 8.53
C TRP A 68 -10.31 16.95 8.90
N ILE A 69 -11.34 16.27 8.39
CA ILE A 69 -12.74 16.60 8.71
C ILE A 69 -13.01 16.38 10.21
N LEU A 70 -12.62 15.22 10.76
CA LEU A 70 -12.83 14.90 12.17
C LEU A 70 -12.09 15.89 13.09
N SER A 71 -10.84 16.22 12.77
CA SER A 71 -10.05 17.19 13.53
C SER A 71 -10.69 18.57 13.53
N ALA A 72 -11.21 19.01 12.38
CA ALA A 72 -11.89 20.30 12.27
C ALA A 72 -13.16 20.37 13.13
N ILE A 73 -13.94 19.29 13.19
CA ILE A 73 -15.14 19.21 14.04
C ILE A 73 -14.74 19.13 15.53
N ALA A 74 -13.71 18.35 15.85
CA ALA A 74 -13.23 18.17 17.22
C ALA A 74 -12.75 19.46 17.89
N MET A 75 -12.32 20.47 17.10
CA MET A 75 -12.01 21.81 17.63
C MET A 75 -13.21 22.46 18.35
N PHE A 76 -14.43 22.15 17.92
CA PHE A 76 -15.66 22.66 18.52
C PHE A 76 -16.37 21.62 19.39
N VAL A 77 -16.08 20.33 19.17
CA VAL A 77 -16.72 19.19 19.84
C VAL A 77 -15.63 18.29 20.43
N TRP A 78 -15.06 18.72 21.56
CA TRP A 78 -13.98 18.05 22.30
C TRP A 78 -14.18 16.55 22.58
N VAL A 79 -15.42 16.07 22.72
CA VAL A 79 -15.72 14.64 22.93
C VAL A 79 -15.36 13.74 21.73
N LEU A 80 -15.13 14.33 20.55
CA LEU A 80 -14.69 13.60 19.35
C LEU A 80 -13.18 13.39 19.28
N GLU A 81 -12.39 13.99 20.16
CA GLU A 81 -10.93 13.89 20.16
C GLU A 81 -10.43 12.43 20.25
N PRO A 82 -10.99 11.55 21.11
CA PRO A 82 -10.59 10.14 21.13
C PRO A 82 -10.82 9.41 19.80
N LEU A 83 -11.83 9.81 19.01
CA LEU A 83 -12.09 9.22 17.70
C LEU A 83 -10.97 9.54 16.71
N VAL A 84 -10.40 10.76 16.76
CA VAL A 84 -9.26 11.14 15.93
C VAL A 84 -8.06 10.24 16.22
N TRP A 85 -7.79 9.95 17.50
CA TRP A 85 -6.73 9.01 17.89
C TRP A 85 -6.95 7.60 17.37
N ILE A 86 -8.18 7.09 17.46
CA ILE A 86 -8.54 5.76 16.95
C ILE A 86 -8.29 5.68 15.43
N VAL A 87 -8.68 6.70 14.67
CA VAL A 87 -8.45 6.71 13.21
C VAL A 87 -6.96 6.76 12.89
N ASN A 88 -6.17 7.55 13.61
CA ASN A 88 -4.71 7.57 13.44
C ASN A 88 -4.06 6.22 13.77
N LEU A 89 -4.56 5.51 14.78
CA LEU A 89 -4.09 4.16 15.09
C LEU A 89 -4.42 3.17 13.96
N VAL A 90 -5.62 3.25 13.37
CA VAL A 90 -5.99 2.43 12.20
C VAL A 90 -5.07 2.73 11.01
N ILE A 91 -4.77 4.00 10.75
CA ILE A 91 -3.80 4.41 9.71
C ILE A 91 -2.45 3.76 9.96
N LEU A 92 -1.93 3.82 11.20
CA LEU A 92 -0.64 3.23 11.56
C LEU A 92 -0.64 1.70 11.34
N VAL A 93 -1.70 1.01 11.74
CA VAL A 93 -1.84 -0.44 11.55
C VAL A 93 -1.85 -0.78 10.06
N PHE A 94 -2.67 -0.11 9.25
CA PHE A 94 -2.69 -0.34 7.81
C PHE A 94 -1.35 -0.03 7.14
N TRP A 95 -0.66 1.00 7.60
CA TRP A 95 0.66 1.36 7.08
C TRP A 95 1.69 0.24 7.32
N ILE A 96 1.79 -0.24 8.56
CA ILE A 96 2.72 -1.34 8.92
C ILE A 96 2.33 -2.62 8.18
N VAL A 97 1.05 -3.01 8.23
CA VAL A 97 0.57 -4.24 7.58
C VAL A 97 0.79 -4.17 6.07
N GLY A 98 0.53 -3.03 5.44
CA GLY A 98 0.77 -2.81 4.01
C GLY A 98 2.23 -3.02 3.64
N MET A 99 3.16 -2.38 4.37
CA MET A 99 4.60 -2.54 4.15
C MET A 99 5.05 -3.99 4.32
N VAL A 100 4.70 -4.62 5.44
CA VAL A 100 5.13 -5.99 5.76
C VAL A 100 4.58 -6.98 4.75
N LYS A 101 3.28 -6.90 4.44
CA LYS A 101 2.63 -7.83 3.51
C LYS A 101 3.12 -7.66 2.08
N ALA A 102 3.33 -6.43 1.63
CA ALA A 102 3.92 -6.19 0.32
C ALA A 102 5.36 -6.71 0.23
N TYR A 103 6.18 -6.51 1.27
CA TYR A 103 7.54 -7.05 1.30
C TYR A 103 7.59 -8.58 1.32
N GLN A 104 6.59 -9.22 1.94
CA GLN A 104 6.37 -10.67 1.90
C GLN A 104 5.86 -11.18 0.55
N GLY A 105 5.54 -10.30 -0.41
CA GLY A 105 4.98 -10.68 -1.71
C GLY A 105 3.49 -11.02 -1.66
N GLU A 106 2.77 -10.63 -0.60
CA GLU A 106 1.34 -10.91 -0.45
C GLU A 106 0.48 -9.73 -0.93
N MET A 107 -0.46 -9.97 -1.85
CA MET A 107 -1.53 -9.02 -2.20
C MET A 107 -2.62 -8.99 -1.11
N TYR A 108 -2.22 -8.62 0.10
CA TYR A 108 -3.14 -8.52 1.23
C TYR A 108 -4.12 -7.35 1.02
N LYS A 109 -5.41 -7.68 0.97
CA LYS A 109 -6.50 -6.71 0.81
C LYS A 109 -6.90 -6.13 2.16
N PHE A 110 -6.74 -4.83 2.34
CA PHE A 110 -7.29 -4.16 3.51
C PHE A 110 -8.82 -4.26 3.49
N PRO A 111 -9.48 -4.39 4.66
CA PRO A 111 -10.93 -4.35 4.75
C PRO A 111 -11.46 -3.11 4.03
N VAL A 112 -12.45 -3.30 3.14
CA VAL A 112 -13.01 -2.27 2.25
C VAL A 112 -12.04 -1.77 1.18
N PHE A 113 -10.88 -1.22 1.55
CA PHE A 113 -9.98 -0.52 0.63
C PHE A 113 -9.31 -1.41 -0.42
N GLY A 114 -8.99 -2.66 -0.07
CA GLY A 114 -8.38 -3.59 -1.03
C GLY A 114 -9.31 -3.94 -2.19
N SER A 115 -10.61 -4.11 -1.91
CA SER A 115 -11.62 -4.34 -2.93
C SER A 115 -11.85 -3.12 -3.82
N ILE A 116 -11.82 -1.91 -3.24
CA ILE A 116 -11.90 -0.66 -4.00
C ILE A 116 -10.70 -0.54 -4.92
N ALA A 117 -9.48 -0.75 -4.39
CA ALA A 117 -8.24 -0.69 -5.15
C ALA A 117 -8.25 -1.66 -6.34
N GLU A 118 -8.69 -2.90 -6.13
CA GLU A 118 -8.83 -3.88 -7.19
C GLU A 118 -9.87 -3.46 -8.24
N SER A 119 -11.00 -2.87 -7.83
CA SER A 119 -12.03 -2.40 -8.76
C SER A 119 -11.56 -1.24 -9.64
N LEU A 120 -10.68 -0.37 -9.11
CA LEU A 120 -10.15 0.80 -9.83
C LEU A 120 -9.02 0.44 -10.81
N LEU A 121 -8.53 -0.80 -10.76
CA LEU A 121 -7.49 -1.32 -11.65
C LEU A 121 -8.05 -2.22 -12.76
N LYS A 122 -9.35 -2.49 -12.74
CA LYS A 122 -10.06 -3.14 -13.85
C LYS A 122 -10.21 -2.17 -15.01
#